data_AF-A0A9D4WXC3-F1
#
_entry.id   AF-A0A9D4WXC3-F1
#
_cell.length_a   1.000
_cell.length_b   1.000
_cell.length_c   1.000
_cell.angle_alpha   90.00
_cell.angle_beta   90.00
_cell.angle_gamma   90.00
#
_symmetry.space_group_name_H-M   'P 1'
#
loop_
_entity.id
_entity.type
_entity.pdbx_description
1 polymer ?
#
loop_
_entity_poly.entity_id
_entity_poly.type
_entity_poly.pdbx_seq_one_letter_code
_entity_poly.pdbx_strand_id
1 'polypeptide(L)'
;MTDSRIHCGLLPLKKAAEEKAQARRDAASASFKSMLKEQGDITFNSRWSKVKESLRDDLRYKSMKHEDREFLFNEYISELKAAEHAAERETRAKRDEQEKLW
;
A
#
# COMPACT_ATOMS: atom_id res chain seq x y z
N MET A 1 -40.65 31.72 15.24
CA MET A 1 -40.44 30.37 14.68
C MET A 1 -39.87 30.54 13.27
N THR A 2 -38.56 30.57 13.10
CA THR A 2 -37.92 30.60 11.77
C THR A 2 -36.98 29.41 11.66
N ASP A 3 -37.47 28.47 10.87
CA ASP A 3 -36.86 27.32 10.20
C ASP A 3 -35.38 26.98 10.51
N SER A 4 -35.19 26.03 11.42
CA SER A 4 -33.95 25.25 11.53
C SER A 4 -33.93 24.14 10.48
N ARG A 5 -33.57 24.45 9.23
CA ARG A 5 -33.39 23.39 8.23
C ARG A 5 -32.39 23.67 7.10
N ILE A 6 -31.40 24.55 7.33
CA ILE A 6 -30.26 24.74 6.40
C ILE A 6 -28.93 24.28 7.03
N HIS A 7 -28.93 23.24 7.88
CA HIS A 7 -27.67 22.64 8.37
C HIS A 7 -27.49 21.17 7.96
N CYS A 8 -28.51 20.46 7.48
CA CYS A 8 -28.51 18.99 7.56
C CYS A 8 -28.43 18.21 6.23
N GLY A 9 -27.74 18.73 5.21
CA GLY A 9 -27.53 18.01 3.94
C GLY A 9 -26.09 17.97 3.41
N LEU A 10 -25.25 18.91 3.83
CA LEU A 10 -23.87 19.05 3.32
C LEU A 10 -22.88 18.10 4.00
N LEU A 11 -23.11 17.72 5.26
CA LEU A 11 -22.18 16.86 6.01
C LEU A 11 -22.09 15.43 5.45
N PRO A 12 -23.20 14.74 5.13
CA PRO A 12 -23.13 13.40 4.52
C PRO A 12 -22.48 13.42 3.14
N LEU A 13 -22.74 14.46 2.33
CA LEU A 13 -22.15 14.61 0.99
C LEU A 13 -20.63 14.83 1.05
N LYS A 14 -20.15 15.64 2.00
CA LYS A 14 -18.71 15.85 2.23
C LYS A 14 -18.01 14.55 2.65
N LYS A 15 -18.57 13.82 3.62
CA LYS A 15 -18.04 12.52 4.07
C LYS A 15 -17.99 11.51 2.92
N ALA A 16 -19.07 11.38 2.14
CA ALA A 16 -19.09 10.47 1.00
C ALA A 16 -18.06 10.83 -0.08
N ALA A 17 -17.80 12.12 -0.30
CA ALA A 17 -16.77 12.57 -1.25
C ALA A 17 -15.35 12.24 -0.75
N GLU A 18 -15.08 12.41 0.55
CA GLU A 18 -13.81 12.06 1.19
C GLU A 18 -13.56 10.55 1.16
N GLU A 19 -14.56 9.74 1.52
CA GLU A 19 -14.50 8.27 1.45
C GLU A 19 -14.25 7.78 0.02
N LYS A 20 -14.95 8.36 -0.96
CA LYS A 20 -14.72 8.02 -2.38
C LYS A 20 -13.32 8.44 -2.82
N ALA A 21 -12.83 9.59 -2.38
CA ALA A 21 -11.46 10.01 -2.68
C ALA A 21 -10.43 9.06 -2.04
N GLN A 22 -10.67 8.62 -0.80
CA GLN A 22 -9.82 7.67 -0.10
C GLN A 22 -9.81 6.31 -0.79
N ALA A 23 -10.97 5.74 -1.09
CA ALA A 23 -11.08 4.46 -1.79
C ALA A 23 -10.38 4.50 -3.16
N ARG A 24 -10.42 5.64 -3.87
CA ARG A 24 -9.68 5.82 -5.13
C ARG A 24 -8.16 5.82 -4.92
N ARG A 25 -7.67 6.43 -3.84
CA ARG A 25 -6.24 6.37 -3.48
C ARG A 25 -5.84 4.95 -3.14
N ASP A 26 -6.61 4.28 -2.29
CA ASP A 26 -6.32 2.91 -1.86
C ASP A 26 -6.31 1.94 -3.05
N ALA A 27 -7.26 2.07 -3.98
CA ALA A 27 -7.30 1.28 -5.20
C ALA A 27 -6.08 1.55 -6.11
N ALA A 28 -5.65 2.81 -6.24
CA ALA A 28 -4.45 3.15 -7.01
C ALA A 28 -3.18 2.56 -6.37
N SER A 29 -3.03 2.70 -5.05
CA SER A 29 -1.94 2.12 -4.29
C SER A 29 -1.90 0.59 -4.42
N ALA A 30 -3.05 -0.08 -4.29
CA ALA A 30 -3.16 -1.52 -4.43
C ALA A 30 -2.80 -2.00 -5.84
N SER A 31 -3.29 -1.30 -6.88
CA SER A 31 -2.94 -1.62 -8.27
C SER A 31 -1.45 -1.48 -8.53
N PHE A 32 -0.80 -0.45 -7.96
CA PHE A 32 0.64 -0.26 -8.11
C PHE A 32 1.43 -1.37 -7.41
N LYS A 33 1.09 -1.68 -6.14
CA LYS A 33 1.73 -2.77 -5.39
C LYS A 33 1.56 -4.13 -6.07
N SER A 34 0.39 -4.40 -6.69
CA SER A 34 0.18 -5.61 -7.49
C SER A 34 1.15 -5.69 -8.68
N MET A 35 1.30 -4.60 -9.43
CA MET A 35 2.25 -4.51 -10.54
C MET A 35 3.70 -4.73 -10.08
N LEU A 36 4.10 -4.18 -8.92
CA LEU A 36 5.41 -4.45 -8.33
C LEU A 36 5.59 -5.94 -8.00
N LYS A 37 4.57 -6.56 -7.41
CA LYS A 37 4.59 -7.98 -7.08
C LYS A 37 4.69 -8.87 -8.32
N GLU A 38 4.02 -8.51 -9.41
CA GLU A 38 4.05 -9.22 -10.70
C GLU A 38 5.44 -9.24 -11.35
N GLN A 39 6.32 -8.28 -11.05
CA GLN A 39 7.72 -8.30 -11.54
C GLN A 39 8.52 -9.48 -10.97
N GLY A 40 8.19 -9.94 -9.76
CA GLY A 40 8.78 -11.14 -9.15
C GLY A 40 10.24 -11.02 -8.67
N ASP A 41 11.01 -10.06 -9.15
CA ASP A 41 12.42 -9.84 -8.81
C ASP A 41 12.64 -8.71 -7.77
N ILE A 42 11.55 -8.11 -7.28
CA ILE A 42 11.60 -7.03 -6.30
C ILE A 42 11.70 -7.60 -4.88
N THR A 43 12.79 -7.28 -4.20
CA THR A 43 13.04 -7.62 -2.79
C THR A 43 13.10 -6.34 -1.96
N PHE A 44 13.15 -6.45 -0.61
CA PHE A 44 13.28 -5.29 0.27
C PHE A 44 14.60 -4.50 0.07
N ASN A 45 15.59 -5.07 -0.63
CA ASN A 45 16.85 -4.40 -0.99
C ASN A 45 16.84 -3.81 -2.40
N SER A 46 15.73 -3.94 -3.14
CA SER A 46 15.64 -3.43 -4.50
C SER A 46 15.75 -1.91 -4.55
N ARG A 47 16.50 -1.42 -5.54
CA ARG A 47 16.73 0.02 -5.73
C ARG A 47 15.66 0.61 -6.63
N TRP A 48 15.05 1.71 -6.20
CA TRP A 48 14.03 2.42 -6.97
C TRP A 48 14.46 2.73 -8.41
N SER A 49 15.71 3.18 -8.60
CA SER A 49 16.25 3.52 -9.92
C SER A 49 16.22 2.37 -10.93
N LYS A 50 16.38 1.13 -10.48
CA LYS A 50 16.33 -0.07 -11.34
C LYS A 50 14.88 -0.45 -11.63
N VAL A 51 14.03 -0.46 -10.60
CA VAL A 51 12.63 -0.84 -10.72
C VAL A 51 11.85 0.14 -11.60
N LYS A 52 12.07 1.45 -11.44
CA LYS A 52 11.39 2.44 -12.27
C LYS A 52 11.74 2.33 -13.76
N GLU A 53 12.93 1.84 -14.08
CA GLU A 53 13.34 1.59 -15.46
C GLU A 53 12.64 0.34 -16.02
N SER A 54 12.49 -0.75 -15.24
CA SER A 54 11.76 -1.93 -15.72
C SER A 54 10.27 -1.65 -15.96
N LEU A 55 9.68 -0.72 -15.20
CA LEU A 55 8.27 -0.34 -15.30
C LEU A 55 7.96 0.71 -16.37
N ARG A 56 8.98 1.30 -17.00
CA ARG A 56 8.85 2.49 -17.87
C ARG A 56 7.83 2.33 -19.00
N ASP A 57 7.59 1.10 -19.45
CA ASP A 57 6.69 0.78 -20.56
C ASP A 57 5.30 0.30 -20.13
N ASP A 58 5.07 0.01 -18.85
CA ASP A 58 3.76 -0.40 -18.32
C ASP A 58 2.77 0.78 -18.29
N LEU A 59 1.56 0.58 -18.84
CA LEU A 59 0.52 1.61 -18.90
C LEU A 59 0.01 2.02 -17.50
N ARG A 60 -0.06 1.06 -16.56
CA ARG A 60 -0.45 1.31 -15.17
C ARG A 60 0.58 2.22 -14.51
N TYR A 61 1.87 1.97 -14.75
CA TYR A 61 2.96 2.83 -14.30
C TYR A 61 2.89 4.24 -14.89
N LYS A 62 2.67 4.36 -16.21
CA LYS A 62 2.54 5.65 -16.90
C LYS A 62 1.35 6.48 -16.42
N SER A 63 0.26 5.83 -16.04
CA SER A 63 -0.96 6.48 -15.56
C SER A 63 -0.85 7.07 -14.13
N MET A 64 0.16 6.65 -13.37
CA MET A 64 0.39 7.13 -12.01
C MET A 64 1.08 8.49 -11.99
N LYS A 65 0.73 9.33 -11.01
CA LYS A 65 1.42 10.59 -10.74
C LYS A 65 2.88 10.35 -10.38
N HIS A 66 3.78 11.20 -10.86
CA HIS A 66 5.21 11.03 -10.64
C HIS A 66 5.57 11.07 -9.15
N GLU A 67 4.88 11.90 -8.38
CA GLU A 67 5.13 12.11 -6.95
C GLU A 67 4.74 10.89 -6.11
N ASP A 68 3.73 10.11 -6.55
CA ASP A 68 3.21 8.96 -5.81
C ASP A 68 4.04 7.69 -6.03
N ARG A 69 4.74 7.59 -7.18
CA ARG A 69 5.42 6.34 -7.60
C ARG A 69 6.50 5.90 -6.61
N GLU A 70 7.41 6.80 -6.23
CA GLU A 70 8.50 6.47 -5.32
C GLU A 70 8.00 6.27 -3.89
N PHE A 71 7.02 7.05 -3.47
CA PHE A 71 6.36 6.87 -2.18
C PHE A 71 5.76 5.46 -2.05
N LEU A 72 4.94 5.05 -3.03
CA LEU A 72 4.30 3.74 -3.03
C LEU A 72 5.31 2.59 -3.15
N PHE A 73 6.41 2.81 -3.87
CA PHE A 73 7.51 1.85 -3.91
C PHE A 73 8.16 1.67 -2.53
N ASN A 74 8.48 2.77 -1.85
CA ASN A 74 9.08 2.71 -0.51
C ASN A 74 8.13 2.09 0.52
N GLU A 75 6.83 2.33 0.40
CA GLU A 75 5.80 1.69 1.21
C GLU A 75 5.80 0.16 0.99
N TYR A 76 5.81 -0.29 -0.28
CA TYR A 76 5.91 -1.71 -0.62
C TYR A 76 7.19 -2.37 -0.08
N ILE A 77 8.34 -1.70 -0.21
CA ILE A 77 9.61 -2.19 0.35
C ILE A 77 9.53 -2.33 1.88
N SER A 78 8.88 -1.38 2.55
CA SER A 78 8.68 -1.42 4.00
C SER A 78 7.78 -2.59 4.41
N GLU A 79 6.73 -2.87 3.64
CA GLU A 79 5.85 -4.04 3.85
C GLU A 79 6.61 -5.37 3.68
N LEU A 80 7.45 -5.49 2.65
CA LEU A 80 8.29 -6.68 2.45
C LEU A 80 9.22 -6.92 3.64
N LYS A 81 9.88 -5.87 4.13
CA LYS A 81 10.77 -5.95 5.29
C LYS A 81 10.01 -6.33 6.57
N ALA A 82 8.82 -5.77 6.77
CA ALA A 82 7.97 -6.11 7.91
C ALA A 82 7.52 -7.57 7.87
N ALA A 83 7.16 -8.08 6.68
CA ALA A 83 6.76 -9.47 6.48
C ALA A 83 7.91 -10.45 6.79
N GLU A 84 9.14 -10.14 6.36
CA GLU A 84 10.32 -10.95 6.65
C GLU A 84 10.60 -11.03 8.17
N HIS A 85 10.61 -9.89 8.85
CA HIS A 85 10.79 -9.85 10.31
C HIS A 85 9.64 -10.55 11.08
N ALA A 86 8.42 -10.51 10.55
CA ALA A 86 7.30 -11.24 11.14
C ALA A 86 7.51 -12.76 11.01
N ALA A 87 7.87 -13.23 9.81
CA ALA A 87 8.15 -14.63 9.54
C ALA A 87 9.32 -15.15 10.39
N GLU A 88 10.41 -14.39 10.53
CA GLU A 88 11.54 -14.75 11.37
C GLU A 88 11.17 -14.86 12.87
N ARG A 89 10.30 -13.96 13.36
CA ARG A 89 9.81 -14.04 14.73
C ARG A 89 8.94 -15.27 14.95
N GLU A 90 8.10 -15.61 13.99
CA GLU A 90 7.24 -16.80 14.05
C GLU A 90 8.06 -18.10 14.01
N THR A 91 9.06 -18.20 13.12
CA THR A 91 9.92 -19.38 13.04
C THR A 91 10.74 -19.58 14.30
N ARG A 92 11.26 -18.48 14.88
CA ARG A 92 11.95 -18.54 16.17
C ARG A 92 11.03 -18.99 17.30
N ALA A 93 9.83 -18.41 17.40
CA ALA A 93 8.86 -18.79 18.43
C ALA A 93 8.50 -20.28 18.36
N LYS A 94 8.26 -20.82 17.15
CA LYS A 94 7.98 -22.25 16.93
C LYS A 94 9.16 -23.14 17.35
N ARG A 95 10.40 -22.71 17.08
CA ARG A 95 11.60 -23.45 17.51
C ARG A 95 11.73 -23.46 19.03
N ASP A 96 11.59 -22.29 19.66
CA ASP A 96 11.69 -22.15 21.12
C ASP A 96 10.57 -22.93 21.84
N GLU A 97 9.37 -23.04 21.26
CA GLU A 97 8.28 -23.89 21.77
C GLU A 97 8.59 -25.37 21.61
N GLN A 98 9.15 -25.79 20.47
CA GLN A 98 9.56 -27.17 20.24
C GLN A 98 10.68 -27.60 21.20
N GLU A 99 11.64 -26.72 21.49
CA GLU A 99 12.71 -26.98 22.47
C GLU A 99 12.18 -27.14 23.90
N LYS A 100 11.11 -26.44 24.30
CA LYS A 100 10.49 -26.60 25.64
C LYS A 100 9.78 -27.94 25.82
N LEU A 101 9.43 -28.61 24.73
CA LEU A 101 8.71 -29.89 24.74
C LEU A 101 9.64 -31.11 24.81
N TRP A 102 10.96 -30.89 24.72
CA TRP A 102 12.00 -31.92 24.79
C TRP A 102 12.79 -31.81 26.11
#